data_AF-A0A137ZYB2-F1
#
_entry.id   AF-A0A137ZYB2-F1
#
_cell.length_a   1.000
_cell.length_b   1.000
_cell.length_c   1.000
_cell.angle_alpha   90.00
_cell.angle_beta   90.00
_cell.angle_gamma   90.00
#
_symmetry.space_group_name_H-M   'P 1'
#
loop_
_entity.id
_entity.type
_entity.pdbx_description
1 polymer ?
#
loop_
_entity_poly.entity_id
_entity_poly.type
_entity_poly.pdbx_seq_one_letter_code
_entity_poly.pdbx_strand_id
1 'polypeptide(L)'
;MVFPITPEPAAGTQQAGPGRSAVPEQVRVLVEVGENSVERSLLARRRLSVVMDSVIPGLEQIFPDHDFSTTGAWTFAREGGTPLARDKSLGDAGVLDGDRLILAETFSTQTFRPLIESTADAIQEFCRQRFRRFESTTARVLGLVALVLGAGVFSALVLTAWFAHSSALWWFPVAALAAIAVVLAAVSADRQYGARQVAYALQIAAAPVLFTAGFVLIPPDGGADGAFTAANVLVGALFALIGVIVLGRASGLGAAVLAGLGLVAAVTVVASALFAYTPLERPAIPAIGVIGALLLANWAQGWALMLARVRPDTLPPPGEDIDRNELDAAYHVDTFDDETTTELARAQENTGLERKARTAAKLLTGFYVAIAGVLVVSALTVLVPHSHYFWGEVVIAALVSVVCVLRGRTLDDRVHATVFFVAGFLVAAGLAVILVTAVDSDLARLAVIVVSAIALAAFGTGALLLADRVSTDPAGHGRPLSARLMGRIEFGEKFAIFAVVMLALWTTRVFAFMRELDLSFLK
;
A
#
# COMPACT_ATOMS: atom_id res chain seq x y z
N MET A 1 -82.50 -11.19 -65.30
CA MET A 1 -83.05 -10.97 -63.96
C MET A 1 -82.49 -9.63 -63.49
N VAL A 2 -83.37 -8.64 -63.32
CA VAL A 2 -83.15 -7.27 -62.78
C VAL A 2 -82.34 -6.27 -63.62
N PHE A 3 -83.05 -5.30 -64.18
CA PHE A 3 -82.68 -3.90 -64.46
C PHE A 3 -83.68 -3.01 -63.63
N PRO A 4 -83.56 -1.67 -63.57
CA PRO A 4 -82.53 -0.84 -62.92
C PRO A 4 -83.16 0.26 -62.03
N ILE A 5 -82.40 0.96 -61.17
CA ILE A 5 -82.76 2.33 -60.75
C ILE A 5 -81.52 3.16 -60.35
N THR A 6 -81.51 4.42 -60.78
CA THR A 6 -80.66 5.58 -60.42
C THR A 6 -81.63 6.71 -59.96
N PRO A 7 -81.22 7.88 -59.37
CA PRO A 7 -80.16 8.26 -58.40
C PRO A 7 -80.68 9.22 -57.25
N GLU A 8 -79.74 9.87 -56.51
CA GLU A 8 -79.80 11.10 -55.65
C GLU A 8 -80.20 11.02 -54.14
N PRO A 9 -79.85 12.01 -53.26
CA PRO A 9 -78.75 12.99 -53.22
C PRO A 9 -78.04 13.11 -51.82
N ALA A 10 -77.16 14.11 -51.67
CA ALA A 10 -76.20 14.37 -50.59
C ALA A 10 -76.74 14.47 -49.14
N ALA A 11 -75.94 14.02 -48.16
CA ALA A 11 -76.10 14.35 -46.74
C ALA A 11 -74.76 14.45 -45.99
N GLY A 12 -74.53 15.61 -45.37
CA GLY A 12 -73.84 15.70 -44.08
C GLY A 12 -72.35 16.04 -44.07
N THR A 13 -72.04 17.33 -44.13
CA THR A 13 -70.87 17.91 -43.44
C THR A 13 -70.88 17.48 -41.97
N GLN A 14 -70.06 16.49 -41.61
CA GLN A 14 -69.70 16.24 -40.22
C GLN A 14 -68.67 17.27 -39.80
N GLN A 15 -69.10 18.20 -38.94
CA GLN A 15 -68.23 19.13 -38.22
C GLN A 15 -67.15 18.34 -37.47
N ALA A 16 -65.89 18.57 -37.83
CA ALA A 16 -64.75 18.16 -37.04
C ALA A 16 -64.77 18.91 -35.71
N GLY A 17 -64.93 18.19 -34.60
CA GLY A 17 -64.70 18.74 -33.26
C GLY A 17 -63.26 19.25 -33.12
N PRO A 18 -63.00 20.21 -32.23
CA PRO A 18 -61.65 20.76 -32.05
C PRO A 18 -60.67 19.63 -31.71
N GLY A 19 -59.66 19.47 -32.57
CA GLY A 19 -58.60 18.49 -32.38
C GLY A 19 -57.95 18.68 -31.02
N ARG A 20 -57.89 17.60 -30.22
CA ARG A 20 -57.03 17.55 -29.03
C ARG A 20 -55.62 17.94 -29.45
N SER A 21 -55.14 19.07 -28.96
CA SER A 21 -53.72 19.44 -29.03
C SER A 21 -52.90 18.26 -28.53
N ALA A 22 -52.03 17.70 -29.37
CA ALA A 22 -51.13 16.63 -28.96
C ALA A 22 -50.21 17.18 -27.87
N VAL A 23 -50.40 16.72 -26.63
CA VAL A 23 -49.52 17.05 -25.51
C VAL A 23 -48.13 16.54 -25.88
N PRO A 24 -47.10 17.40 -25.91
CA PRO A 24 -45.76 16.98 -26.29
C PRO A 24 -45.23 15.97 -25.28
N GLU A 25 -44.54 14.94 -25.77
CA GLU A 25 -43.92 13.89 -24.95
C GLU A 25 -42.92 14.50 -23.97
N GLN A 26 -43.09 14.19 -22.68
CA GLN A 26 -42.30 14.71 -21.57
C GLN A 26 -41.55 13.57 -20.88
N VAL A 27 -40.36 13.89 -20.37
CA VAL A 27 -39.55 13.00 -19.52
C VAL A 27 -39.30 13.69 -18.19
N ARG A 28 -39.53 12.98 -17.09
CA ARG A 28 -39.29 13.44 -15.73
C ARG A 28 -37.87 13.08 -15.31
N VAL A 29 -37.04 14.08 -15.05
CA VAL A 29 -35.63 13.90 -14.69
C VAL A 29 -35.32 14.60 -13.38
N LEU A 30 -34.33 14.07 -12.66
CA LEU A 30 -33.75 14.73 -11.49
C LEU A 30 -32.57 15.58 -11.96
N VAL A 31 -32.71 16.90 -11.93
CA VAL A 31 -31.66 17.84 -12.32
C VAL A 31 -30.85 18.22 -11.09
N GLU A 32 -29.55 17.98 -11.13
CA GLU A 32 -28.60 18.30 -10.07
C GLU A 32 -27.77 19.54 -10.42
N VAL A 33 -27.69 20.47 -9.46
CA VAL A 33 -26.98 21.73 -9.53
C VAL A 33 -26.13 21.87 -8.26
N GLY A 34 -24.83 21.61 -8.38
CA GLY A 34 -23.94 21.55 -7.21
C GLY A 34 -24.32 20.39 -6.28
N GLU A 35 -24.65 20.69 -5.02
CA GLU A 35 -25.08 19.69 -4.03
C GLU A 35 -26.60 19.54 -3.95
N ASN A 36 -27.35 20.36 -4.68
CA ASN A 36 -28.81 20.37 -4.62
C ASN A 36 -29.41 19.72 -5.87
N SER A 37 -30.60 19.13 -5.71
CA SER A 37 -31.33 18.50 -6.82
C SER A 37 -32.78 18.94 -6.88
N VAL A 38 -33.33 19.02 -8.10
CA VAL A 38 -34.72 19.35 -8.34
C VAL A 38 -35.29 18.48 -9.44
N GLU A 39 -36.48 17.94 -9.20
CA GLU A 39 -37.18 17.15 -10.19
C GLU A 39 -37.92 18.05 -11.19
N ARG A 40 -37.73 17.82 -12.50
CA ARG A 40 -38.37 18.60 -13.57
C ARG A 40 -38.88 17.70 -14.68
N SER A 41 -40.04 18.08 -15.22
CA SER A 41 -40.58 17.49 -16.45
C SER A 41 -40.06 18.28 -17.66
N LEU A 42 -39.31 17.63 -18.54
CA LEU A 42 -38.66 18.22 -19.70
C LEU A 42 -39.23 17.64 -21.01
N LEU A 43 -39.13 18.39 -22.10
CA LEU A 43 -39.63 17.94 -23.40
C LEU A 43 -38.68 16.91 -24.04
N ALA A 44 -39.16 15.68 -24.24
CA ALA A 44 -38.35 14.54 -24.69
C ALA A 44 -37.77 14.74 -26.09
N ARG A 45 -38.60 15.22 -27.03
CA ARG A 45 -38.28 15.30 -28.47
C ARG A 45 -37.83 16.67 -28.94
N ARG A 46 -37.73 17.66 -28.05
CA ARG A 46 -37.25 19.00 -28.42
C ARG A 46 -35.73 19.02 -28.34
N ARG A 47 -35.08 19.80 -29.21
CA ARG A 47 -33.63 20.03 -29.14
C ARG A 47 -33.25 20.55 -27.77
N LEU A 48 -32.20 19.99 -27.21
CA LEU A 48 -31.73 20.31 -25.88
C LEU A 48 -31.38 21.79 -25.74
N SER A 49 -30.84 22.44 -26.78
CA SER A 49 -30.58 23.89 -26.77
C SER A 49 -31.82 24.71 -26.36
N VAL A 50 -32.98 24.38 -26.92
CA VAL A 50 -34.23 25.11 -26.67
C VAL A 50 -34.85 24.72 -25.33
N VAL A 51 -34.65 23.48 -24.89
CA VAL A 51 -35.05 23.04 -23.54
C VAL A 51 -34.24 23.81 -22.50
N MET A 52 -32.91 23.91 -22.68
CA MET A 52 -32.02 24.63 -21.76
C MET A 52 -32.40 26.11 -21.63
N ASP A 53 -32.75 26.80 -22.73
CA ASP A 53 -33.16 28.21 -22.68
C ASP A 53 -34.40 28.44 -21.80
N SER A 54 -35.26 27.43 -21.65
CA SER A 54 -36.43 27.49 -20.77
C SER A 54 -36.16 26.99 -19.35
N VAL A 55 -35.21 26.08 -19.17
CA VAL A 55 -34.92 25.46 -17.87
C VAL A 55 -34.01 26.35 -17.03
N ILE A 56 -33.02 27.01 -17.63
CA ILE A 56 -32.06 27.85 -16.88
C ILE A 56 -32.75 28.95 -16.07
N PRO A 57 -33.67 29.76 -16.62
CA PRO A 57 -34.38 30.77 -15.82
C PRO A 57 -35.20 30.16 -14.67
N GLY A 58 -35.71 28.94 -14.86
CA GLY A 58 -36.45 28.20 -13.85
C GLY A 58 -35.57 27.54 -12.78
N LEU A 59 -34.28 27.31 -13.07
CA LEU A 59 -33.28 26.86 -12.10
C LEU A 59 -32.71 28.04 -11.32
N GLU A 60 -32.48 29.19 -11.98
CA GLU A 60 -32.05 30.44 -11.34
C GLU A 60 -33.00 30.88 -10.21
N GLN A 61 -34.31 30.72 -10.40
CA GLN A 61 -35.30 31.03 -9.35
C GLN A 61 -35.26 30.07 -8.15
N ILE A 62 -34.88 28.81 -8.37
CA ILE A 62 -34.86 27.77 -7.33
C ILE A 62 -33.52 27.77 -6.59
N PHE A 63 -32.43 28.09 -7.29
CA PHE A 63 -31.08 28.08 -6.78
C PHE A 63 -30.43 29.47 -6.92
N PRO A 64 -30.91 30.48 -6.16
CA PRO A 64 -30.41 31.85 -6.27
C PRO A 64 -28.93 32.00 -5.89
N ASP A 65 -28.40 31.06 -5.10
CA ASP A 65 -27.00 31.03 -4.66
C ASP A 65 -26.05 30.45 -5.72
N HIS A 66 -26.56 29.83 -6.78
CA HIS A 66 -25.75 29.29 -7.86
C HIS A 66 -25.54 30.33 -8.97
N ASP A 67 -24.29 30.53 -9.38
CA ASP A 67 -23.97 31.49 -10.43
C ASP A 67 -24.21 30.87 -11.83
N PHE A 68 -25.33 31.24 -12.45
CA PHE A 68 -25.66 30.84 -13.82
C PHE A 68 -25.06 31.80 -14.88
N SER A 69 -24.42 32.90 -14.46
CA SER A 69 -23.89 33.95 -15.32
C SER A 69 -22.49 33.61 -15.87
N THR A 70 -22.44 32.53 -16.64
CA THR A 70 -21.17 32.05 -17.19
C THR A 70 -20.93 32.46 -18.65
N THR A 71 -19.67 32.35 -19.09
CA THR A 71 -19.25 32.64 -20.47
C THR A 71 -19.54 31.47 -21.42
N GLY A 72 -19.74 30.26 -20.90
CA GLY A 72 -20.09 29.05 -21.66
C GLY A 72 -21.60 28.87 -21.86
N ALA A 73 -21.95 27.77 -22.53
CA ALA A 73 -23.32 27.36 -22.76
C ALA A 73 -23.72 26.22 -21.81
N TRP A 74 -24.88 26.32 -21.19
CA TRP A 74 -25.37 25.24 -20.33
C TRP A 74 -25.96 24.07 -21.12
N THR A 75 -25.67 22.85 -20.66
CA THR A 75 -26.24 21.58 -21.14
C THR A 75 -26.41 20.60 -19.98
N PHE A 76 -26.99 19.43 -20.23
CA PHE A 76 -27.07 18.35 -19.25
C PHE A 76 -25.94 17.33 -19.46
N ALA A 77 -25.53 16.63 -18.42
CA ALA A 77 -24.66 15.48 -18.49
C ALA A 77 -25.19 14.37 -17.58
N ARG A 78 -24.84 13.10 -17.86
CA ARG A 78 -25.00 12.03 -16.88
C ARG A 78 -23.89 12.12 -15.84
N GLU A 79 -24.12 11.62 -14.63
CA GLU A 79 -23.11 11.56 -13.58
C GLU A 79 -21.85 10.81 -14.06
N GLY A 80 -20.69 11.49 -14.02
CA GLY A 80 -19.43 10.99 -14.56
C GLY A 80 -19.37 10.83 -16.09
N GLY A 81 -20.41 11.24 -16.81
CA GLY A 81 -20.53 11.13 -18.27
C GLY A 81 -20.06 12.36 -19.03
N THR A 82 -20.12 12.27 -20.36
CA THR A 82 -19.86 13.43 -21.23
C THR A 82 -21.09 14.35 -21.32
N PRO A 83 -20.91 15.67 -21.46
CA PRO A 83 -22.01 16.59 -21.69
C PRO A 83 -22.82 16.23 -22.93
N LEU A 84 -24.14 16.23 -22.79
CA LEU A 84 -25.10 15.96 -23.85
C LEU A 84 -25.00 17.04 -24.93
N ALA A 85 -25.03 16.60 -26.18
CA ALA A 85 -24.93 17.48 -27.32
C ALA A 85 -26.21 18.33 -27.44
N ARG A 86 -26.07 19.67 -27.46
CA ARG A 86 -27.20 20.61 -27.44
C ARG A 86 -28.07 20.55 -28.71
N ASP A 87 -27.57 19.97 -29.79
CA ASP A 87 -28.26 19.79 -31.07
C ASP A 87 -29.20 18.57 -31.09
N LYS A 88 -29.03 17.62 -30.17
CA LYS A 88 -29.87 16.42 -30.02
C LYS A 88 -31.04 16.65 -29.06
N SER A 89 -32.07 15.81 -29.13
CA SER A 89 -33.14 15.77 -28.14
C SER A 89 -32.80 14.85 -26.96
N LEU A 90 -33.50 14.99 -25.83
CA LEU A 90 -33.31 14.11 -24.66
C LEU A 90 -33.64 12.65 -25.00
N GLY A 91 -34.68 12.43 -25.81
CA GLY A 91 -35.04 11.10 -26.30
C GLY A 91 -33.96 10.49 -27.21
N ASP A 92 -33.34 11.27 -28.11
CA ASP A 92 -32.25 10.79 -28.97
C ASP A 92 -30.97 10.48 -28.18
N ALA A 93 -30.79 11.15 -27.05
CA ALA A 93 -29.73 10.85 -26.11
C ALA A 93 -30.03 9.65 -25.19
N GLY A 94 -31.22 9.04 -25.34
CA GLY A 94 -31.65 7.90 -24.54
C GLY A 94 -31.87 8.22 -23.07
N VAL A 95 -32.26 9.45 -22.75
CA VAL A 95 -32.66 9.85 -21.39
C VAL A 95 -34.04 9.29 -21.09
N LEU A 96 -34.16 8.57 -19.99
CA LEU A 96 -35.40 7.92 -19.54
C LEU A 96 -36.01 8.65 -18.34
N ASP A 97 -37.28 8.34 -18.05
CA ASP A 97 -37.94 8.82 -16.84
C ASP A 97 -37.20 8.32 -15.59
N GLY A 98 -36.90 9.25 -14.69
CA GLY A 98 -36.14 9.01 -13.47
C GLY A 98 -34.61 9.15 -13.62
N ASP A 99 -34.10 9.45 -14.82
CA ASP A 99 -32.66 9.68 -15.01
C ASP A 99 -32.20 10.91 -14.20
N ARG A 100 -31.05 10.76 -13.54
CA ARG A 100 -30.34 11.86 -12.86
C ARG A 100 -29.40 12.54 -13.84
N LEU A 101 -29.60 13.84 -14.04
CA LEU A 101 -28.81 14.68 -14.93
C LEU A 101 -28.16 15.79 -14.14
N ILE A 102 -26.87 15.98 -14.36
CA ILE A 102 -26.10 17.08 -13.77
C ILE A 102 -26.08 18.24 -14.76
N LEU A 103 -26.26 19.45 -14.25
CA LEU A 103 -26.06 20.66 -15.04
C LEU A 103 -24.57 20.82 -15.35
N ALA A 104 -24.23 20.78 -16.63
CA ALA A 104 -22.86 20.87 -17.11
C ALA A 104 -22.68 22.11 -17.99
N GLU A 105 -21.60 22.83 -17.76
CA GLU A 105 -21.20 23.93 -18.62
C GLU A 105 -20.36 23.40 -19.78
N THR A 106 -20.71 23.77 -21.01
CA THR A 106 -19.93 23.48 -22.20
C THR A 106 -19.40 24.77 -22.83
N PHE A 107 -18.08 24.83 -23.00
CA PHE A 107 -17.41 25.89 -23.72
C PHE A 107 -17.25 25.52 -25.21
N SER A 108 -17.13 26.53 -26.07
CA SER A 108 -16.74 26.28 -27.46
C SER A 108 -15.43 25.47 -27.47
N THR A 109 -15.48 24.28 -28.07
CA THR A 109 -14.30 23.41 -28.24
C THR A 109 -13.31 23.95 -29.27
N GLN A 110 -13.61 25.09 -29.90
CA GLN A 110 -12.68 25.79 -30.77
C GLN A 110 -11.64 26.53 -29.94
N THR A 111 -10.65 25.79 -29.44
CA THR A 111 -9.43 26.39 -28.90
C THR A 111 -8.54 26.74 -30.09
N PHE A 112 -8.36 28.04 -30.35
CA PHE A 112 -7.36 28.49 -31.32
C PHE A 112 -5.97 28.13 -30.80
N ARG A 113 -5.43 27.02 -31.30
CA ARG A 113 -4.04 26.65 -31.03
C ARG A 113 -3.16 27.65 -31.81
N PRO A 114 -2.17 28.29 -31.16
CA PRO A 114 -1.26 29.19 -31.88
C PRO A 114 -0.63 28.43 -33.04
N LEU A 115 -0.61 29.06 -34.23
CA LEU A 115 0.02 28.48 -35.40
C LEU A 115 1.53 28.43 -35.14
N ILE A 116 2.06 27.22 -34.95
CA ILE A 116 3.50 27.03 -34.77
C ILE A 116 4.11 26.84 -36.15
N GLU A 117 4.77 27.88 -36.67
CA GLU A 117 5.35 27.89 -38.02
C GLU A 117 6.66 27.08 -38.11
N SER A 118 7.36 26.91 -36.99
CA SER A 118 8.63 26.20 -36.90
C SER A 118 8.47 24.81 -36.26
N THR A 119 9.01 23.80 -36.91
CA THR A 119 9.07 22.43 -36.35
C THR A 119 9.84 22.38 -35.04
N ALA A 120 10.86 23.23 -34.86
CA ALA A 120 11.63 23.31 -33.63
C ALA A 120 10.78 23.81 -32.46
N ASP A 121 9.97 24.85 -32.67
CA ASP A 121 9.05 25.36 -31.65
C ASP A 121 7.95 24.35 -31.33
N ALA A 122 7.49 23.61 -32.34
CA ALA A 122 6.48 22.56 -32.14
C ALA A 122 7.05 21.45 -31.24
N ILE A 123 8.26 20.97 -31.54
CA ILE A 123 8.97 19.98 -30.71
C ILE A 123 9.18 20.53 -29.30
N GLN A 124 9.60 21.79 -29.15
CA GLN A 124 9.83 22.39 -27.84
C GLN A 124 8.54 22.47 -27.02
N GLU A 125 7.42 22.84 -27.62
CA GLU A 125 6.13 22.90 -26.95
C GLU A 125 5.61 21.50 -26.59
N PHE A 126 5.75 20.53 -27.49
CA PHE A 126 5.48 19.12 -27.20
C PHE A 126 6.35 18.62 -26.04
N CYS A 127 7.63 18.95 -26.01
CA CYS A 127 8.52 18.59 -24.92
C CYS A 127 8.12 19.23 -23.59
N ARG A 128 7.70 20.51 -23.59
CA ARG A 128 7.21 21.20 -22.39
C ARG A 128 5.93 20.58 -21.83
N GLN A 129 5.03 20.14 -22.70
CA GLN A 129 3.79 19.48 -22.30
C GLN A 129 4.01 18.04 -21.83
N ARG A 130 4.97 17.33 -22.44
CA ARG A 130 5.20 15.90 -22.19
C ARG A 130 6.21 15.62 -21.08
N PHE A 131 7.21 16.48 -20.90
CA PHE A 131 8.28 16.29 -19.93
C PHE A 131 8.24 17.37 -18.85
N ARG A 132 8.21 16.94 -17.58
CA ARG A 132 8.33 17.86 -16.45
C ARG A 132 9.72 18.49 -16.44
N ARG A 133 9.77 19.80 -16.21
CA ARG A 133 11.03 20.52 -16.03
C ARG A 133 11.63 20.22 -14.66
N PHE A 134 12.93 20.47 -14.53
CA PHE A 134 13.60 20.45 -13.24
C PHE A 134 13.13 21.67 -12.43
N GLU A 135 12.24 21.42 -11.47
CA GLU A 135 11.65 22.44 -10.61
C GLU A 135 12.32 22.46 -9.23
N SER A 136 12.05 23.51 -8.45
CA SER A 136 12.47 23.63 -7.06
C SER A 136 12.02 22.44 -6.20
N THR A 137 10.86 21.85 -6.52
CA THR A 137 10.35 20.63 -5.90
C THR A 137 11.29 19.44 -6.13
N THR A 138 11.78 19.25 -7.36
CA THR A 138 12.71 18.17 -7.70
C THR A 138 14.06 18.38 -7.02
N ALA A 139 14.56 19.63 -7.01
CA ALA A 139 15.79 19.98 -6.29
C ALA A 139 15.66 19.70 -4.78
N ARG A 140 14.50 20.02 -4.18
CA ARG A 140 14.21 19.73 -2.78
C ARG A 140 14.22 18.22 -2.51
N VAL A 141 13.54 17.41 -3.32
CA VAL A 141 13.53 15.95 -3.16
C VAL A 141 14.95 15.39 -3.27
N LEU A 142 15.74 15.86 -4.23
CA LEU A 142 17.13 15.43 -4.39
C LEU A 142 17.97 15.80 -3.15
N GLY A 143 17.78 16.98 -2.58
CA GLY A 143 18.42 17.39 -1.34
C GLY A 143 18.03 16.52 -0.14
N LEU A 144 16.75 16.12 -0.03
CA LEU A 144 16.29 15.21 1.02
C LEU A 144 16.89 13.80 0.86
N VAL A 145 16.98 13.30 -0.37
CA VAL A 145 17.63 12.01 -0.67
C VAL A 145 19.12 12.07 -0.32
N ALA A 146 19.80 13.14 -0.74
CA ALA A 146 21.22 13.36 -0.42
C ALA A 146 21.46 13.43 1.10
N LEU A 147 20.53 13.99 1.86
CA LEU A 147 20.60 14.02 3.33
C LEU A 147 20.54 12.61 3.94
N VAL A 148 19.60 11.78 3.51
CA VAL A 148 19.47 10.39 4.00
C VAL A 148 20.69 9.55 3.62
N LEU A 149 21.13 9.65 2.37
CA LEU A 149 22.33 8.95 1.90
C LEU A 149 23.59 9.46 2.61
N GLY A 150 23.70 10.77 2.82
CA GLY A 150 24.80 11.40 3.54
C GLY A 150 24.92 10.91 4.98
N ALA A 151 23.79 10.70 5.68
CA ALA A 151 23.78 10.08 7.00
C ALA A 151 24.30 8.63 6.97
N GLY A 152 23.93 7.85 5.94
CA GLY A 152 24.48 6.51 5.73
C GLY A 152 25.98 6.52 5.45
N VAL A 153 26.46 7.43 4.60
CA VAL A 153 27.89 7.61 4.32
C VAL A 153 28.64 8.03 5.58
N PHE A 154 28.10 8.96 6.37
CA PHE A 154 28.69 9.36 7.65
C PHE A 154 28.83 8.16 8.60
N SER A 155 27.77 7.37 8.78
CA SER A 155 27.79 6.15 9.58
C SER A 155 28.85 5.16 9.08
N ALA A 156 28.95 4.97 7.77
CA ALA A 156 29.96 4.10 7.17
C ALA A 156 31.38 4.62 7.44
N LEU A 157 31.63 5.93 7.26
CA LEU A 157 32.94 6.54 7.50
C LEU A 157 33.37 6.36 8.96
N VAL A 158 32.49 6.65 9.92
CA VAL A 158 32.80 6.47 11.35
C VAL A 158 33.06 5.00 11.68
N LEU A 159 32.26 4.06 11.17
CA LEU A 159 32.48 2.64 11.39
C LEU A 159 33.80 2.17 10.76
N THR A 160 34.10 2.58 9.52
CA THR A 160 35.39 2.24 8.87
C THR A 160 36.58 2.79 9.64
N ALA A 161 36.47 4.01 10.18
CA ALA A 161 37.52 4.59 11.00
C ALA A 161 37.66 3.88 12.36
N TRP A 162 36.56 3.44 12.96
CA TRP A 162 36.58 2.62 14.17
C TRP A 162 37.19 1.24 13.92
N PHE A 163 36.90 0.61 12.78
CA PHE A 163 37.53 -0.67 12.39
C PHE A 163 39.03 -0.54 12.15
N ALA A 164 39.50 0.63 11.70
CA ALA A 164 40.93 0.90 11.52
C ALA A 164 41.64 1.25 12.84
N HIS A 165 40.97 1.99 13.73
CA HIS A 165 41.52 2.35 15.04
C HIS A 165 40.39 2.40 16.07
N SER A 166 40.27 1.36 16.89
CA SER A 166 39.12 1.15 17.75
C SER A 166 39.24 1.91 19.07
N SER A 167 38.97 3.22 19.02
CA SER A 167 38.95 4.09 20.20
C SER A 167 37.56 4.64 20.49
N ALA A 168 36.93 4.17 21.56
CA ALA A 168 35.65 4.71 22.02
C ALA A 168 35.77 6.21 22.38
N LEU A 169 36.89 6.64 22.97
CA LEU A 169 37.12 8.04 23.38
C LEU A 169 37.09 9.03 22.21
N TRP A 170 37.53 8.61 21.02
CA TRP A 170 37.55 9.48 19.84
C TRP A 170 36.28 9.39 19.02
N TRP A 171 35.82 8.18 18.74
CA TRP A 171 34.74 7.97 17.78
C TRP A 171 33.35 8.12 18.41
N PHE A 172 33.18 7.79 19.70
CA PHE A 172 31.88 7.92 20.36
C PHE A 172 31.42 9.38 20.45
N PRO A 173 32.24 10.37 20.88
CA PRO A 173 31.82 11.76 20.90
C PRO A 173 31.41 12.29 19.52
N VAL A 174 32.14 11.92 18.46
CA VAL A 174 31.82 12.31 17.09
C VAL A 174 30.46 11.76 16.66
N ALA A 175 30.23 10.46 16.87
CA ALA A 175 28.97 9.81 16.51
C ALA A 175 27.80 10.30 17.38
N ALA A 176 28.02 10.49 18.69
CA ALA A 176 27.01 10.96 19.62
C ALA A 176 26.59 12.41 19.34
N LEU A 177 27.54 13.32 19.07
CA LEU A 177 27.25 14.70 18.68
C LEU A 177 26.46 14.74 17.37
N ALA A 178 26.83 13.93 16.38
CA ALA A 178 26.09 13.83 15.13
C ALA A 178 24.67 13.27 15.35
N ALA A 179 24.51 12.25 16.19
CA ALA A 179 23.21 11.69 16.53
C ALA A 179 22.30 12.72 17.22
N ILE A 180 22.83 13.45 18.20
CA ILE A 180 22.12 14.53 18.90
C ILE A 180 21.71 15.62 17.91
N ALA A 181 22.63 16.05 17.04
CA ALA A 181 22.36 17.08 16.04
C ALA A 181 21.23 16.66 15.08
N VAL A 182 21.26 15.43 14.56
CA VAL A 182 20.22 14.94 13.65
C VAL A 182 18.86 14.82 14.34
N VAL A 183 18.83 14.32 15.59
CA VAL A 183 17.58 14.23 16.37
C VAL A 183 17.00 15.61 16.67
N LEU A 184 17.82 16.55 17.13
CA LEU A 184 17.39 17.92 17.40
C LEU A 184 16.91 18.63 16.13
N ALA A 185 17.63 18.45 15.02
CA ALA A 185 17.24 19.01 13.74
C ALA A 185 15.93 18.40 13.22
N ALA A 186 15.69 17.10 13.44
CA ALA A 186 14.42 16.45 13.09
C ALA A 186 13.25 17.05 13.89
N VAL A 187 13.42 17.21 15.21
CA VAL A 187 12.40 17.77 16.10
C VAL A 187 12.16 19.26 15.82
N SER A 188 13.23 20.02 15.57
CA SER A 188 13.14 21.44 15.21
C SER A 188 12.45 21.63 13.84
N ALA A 189 12.81 20.83 12.84
CA ALA A 189 12.17 20.88 11.52
C ALA A 189 10.66 20.60 11.60
N ASP A 190 10.24 19.69 12.48
CA ASP A 190 8.82 19.38 12.69
C ASP A 190 8.09 20.47 13.48
N ARG A 191 8.62 20.84 14.66
CA ARG A 191 7.91 21.70 15.63
C ARG A 191 8.09 23.19 15.40
N GLN A 192 9.27 23.63 14.99
CA GLN A 192 9.59 25.06 14.86
C GLN A 192 9.34 25.56 13.43
N TYR A 193 9.72 24.76 12.43
CA TYR A 193 9.68 25.20 11.03
C TYR A 193 8.50 24.63 10.22
N GLY A 194 7.74 23.67 10.77
CA GLY A 194 6.63 23.02 10.07
C GLY A 194 7.03 22.27 8.78
N ALA A 195 8.32 21.99 8.61
CA ALA A 195 8.90 21.41 7.39
C ALA A 195 8.82 19.88 7.43
N ARG A 196 7.60 19.32 7.33
CA ARG A 196 7.31 17.87 7.48
C ARG A 196 8.18 16.96 6.61
N GLN A 197 8.48 17.36 5.38
CA GLN A 197 9.32 16.56 4.46
C GLN A 197 10.78 16.47 4.94
N VAL A 198 11.31 17.58 5.48
CA VAL A 198 12.68 17.65 6.04
C VAL A 198 12.72 16.84 7.33
N ALA A 199 11.76 17.07 8.24
CA ALA A 199 11.64 16.29 9.48
C ALA A 199 11.62 14.78 9.20
N TYR A 200 10.81 14.33 8.24
CA TYR A 200 10.74 12.93 7.85
C TYR A 200 12.07 12.38 7.32
N ALA A 201 12.77 13.12 6.44
CA ALA A 201 14.08 12.70 5.95
C ALA A 201 15.11 12.60 7.08
N LEU A 202 15.14 13.57 8.01
CA LEU A 202 16.02 13.53 9.17
C LEU A 202 15.69 12.38 10.13
N GLN A 203 14.42 12.01 10.27
CA GLN A 203 14.02 10.86 11.09
C GLN A 203 14.54 9.55 10.52
N ILE A 204 14.53 9.40 9.18
CA ILE A 204 15.14 8.23 8.51
C ILE A 204 16.66 8.25 8.70
N ALA A 205 17.29 9.41 8.50
CA ALA A 205 18.73 9.60 8.69
C ALA A 205 19.19 9.35 10.15
N ALA A 206 18.32 9.57 11.14
CA ALA A 206 18.67 9.36 12.54
C ALA A 206 18.99 7.90 12.86
N ALA A 207 18.31 6.93 12.22
CA ALA A 207 18.46 5.51 12.52
C ALA A 207 19.91 4.98 12.32
N PRO A 208 20.55 5.14 11.15
CA PRO A 208 21.94 4.69 10.97
C PRO A 208 22.92 5.47 11.85
N VAL A 209 22.72 6.77 12.08
CA VAL A 209 23.62 7.60 12.90
C VAL A 209 23.55 7.18 14.38
N LEU A 210 22.35 6.94 14.90
CA LEU A 210 22.14 6.43 16.25
C LEU A 210 22.70 5.02 16.42
N PHE A 211 22.53 4.16 15.40
CA PHE A 211 23.14 2.83 15.40
C PHE A 211 24.65 2.92 15.54
N THR A 212 25.29 3.76 14.72
CA THR A 212 26.75 3.97 14.76
C THR A 212 27.21 4.50 16.12
N ALA A 213 26.48 5.45 16.71
CA ALA A 213 26.81 5.98 18.03
C ALA A 213 26.78 4.90 19.12
N GLY A 214 25.76 4.03 19.13
CA GLY A 214 25.69 2.92 20.08
C GLY A 214 26.74 1.84 19.81
N PHE A 215 27.05 1.55 18.54
CA PHE A 215 28.02 0.52 18.16
C PHE A 215 29.44 0.85 18.63
N VAL A 216 29.85 2.11 18.43
CA VAL A 216 31.18 2.62 18.72
C VAL A 216 31.42 2.84 20.22
N LEU A 217 30.35 2.95 21.01
CA LEU A 217 30.42 3.10 22.46
C LEU A 217 31.10 1.90 23.14
N ILE A 218 30.93 0.70 22.57
CA ILE A 218 31.51 -0.52 23.14
C ILE A 218 32.95 -0.69 22.64
N PRO A 219 33.91 -0.93 23.55
CA PRO A 219 35.29 -1.26 23.20
C PRO A 219 35.40 -2.50 22.27
N PRO A 220 36.48 -2.63 21.51
CA PRO A 220 36.71 -3.81 20.67
C PRO A 220 36.95 -5.07 21.51
N ASP A 221 36.66 -6.24 20.93
CA ASP A 221 36.88 -7.53 21.56
C ASP A 221 38.36 -7.80 21.77
N GLY A 222 38.74 -8.26 22.96
CA GLY A 222 40.13 -8.58 23.29
C GLY A 222 41.15 -7.44 23.11
N GLY A 223 40.69 -6.19 22.91
CA GLY A 223 41.56 -5.03 22.65
C GLY A 223 42.20 -5.00 21.26
N ALA A 224 41.79 -5.89 20.34
CA ALA A 224 42.28 -5.90 18.97
C ALA A 224 41.48 -4.93 18.10
N ASP A 225 42.17 -4.04 17.37
CA ASP A 225 41.52 -3.09 16.48
C ASP A 225 40.62 -3.81 15.45
N GLY A 226 39.39 -3.35 15.35
CA GLY A 226 38.36 -3.84 14.43
C GLY A 226 37.66 -5.14 14.85
N ALA A 227 38.05 -5.77 15.96
CA ALA A 227 37.31 -6.89 16.51
C ALA A 227 36.02 -6.40 17.17
N PHE A 228 34.86 -6.79 16.63
CA PHE A 228 33.56 -6.44 17.19
C PHE A 228 32.88 -7.67 17.80
N THR A 229 32.08 -7.44 18.85
CA THR A 229 31.25 -8.47 19.47
C THR A 229 29.78 -8.27 19.13
N ALA A 230 28.95 -9.26 19.46
CA ALA A 230 27.49 -9.11 19.44
C ALA A 230 27.00 -7.97 20.35
N ALA A 231 27.77 -7.60 21.39
CA ALA A 231 27.42 -6.48 22.26
C ALA A 231 27.44 -5.15 21.49
N ASN A 232 28.42 -4.90 20.62
CA ASN A 232 28.48 -3.68 19.80
C ASN A 232 27.21 -3.52 18.96
N VAL A 233 26.79 -4.59 18.28
CA VAL A 233 25.56 -4.59 17.47
C VAL A 233 24.31 -4.41 18.35
N LEU A 234 24.27 -5.03 19.53
CA LEU A 234 23.17 -4.90 20.49
C LEU A 234 22.96 -3.44 20.92
N VAL A 235 24.01 -2.75 21.37
CA VAL A 235 23.87 -1.35 21.83
C VAL A 235 23.58 -0.40 20.68
N GLY A 236 24.19 -0.61 19.50
CA GLY A 236 23.84 0.12 18.29
C GLY A 236 22.35 -0.03 17.94
N ALA A 237 21.85 -1.26 17.92
CA ALA A 237 20.45 -1.54 17.63
C ALA A 237 19.50 -0.96 18.69
N LEU A 238 19.88 -0.97 19.97
CA LEU A 238 19.11 -0.34 21.05
C LEU A 238 18.99 1.17 20.85
N PHE A 239 20.09 1.86 20.52
CA PHE A 239 20.08 3.31 20.29
C PHE A 239 19.19 3.67 19.09
N ALA A 240 19.29 2.92 17.99
CA ALA A 240 18.43 3.09 16.83
C ALA A 240 16.95 2.83 17.16
N LEU A 241 16.65 1.75 17.90
CA LEU A 241 15.30 1.41 18.33
C LEU A 241 14.66 2.52 19.17
N ILE A 242 15.37 2.97 20.21
CA ILE A 242 14.88 4.02 21.12
C ILE A 242 14.65 5.31 20.34
N GLY A 243 15.61 5.72 19.50
CA GLY A 243 15.48 6.96 18.74
C GLY A 243 14.32 6.93 17.74
N VAL A 244 14.13 5.82 17.02
CA VAL A 244 13.01 5.64 16.10
C VAL A 244 11.66 5.68 16.83
N ILE A 245 11.55 5.03 17.99
CA ILE A 245 10.33 5.07 18.81
C ILE A 245 10.05 6.49 19.30
N VAL A 246 11.05 7.19 19.84
CA VAL A 246 10.91 8.55 20.35
C VAL A 246 10.51 9.52 19.22
N LEU A 247 11.20 9.48 18.08
CA LEU A 247 10.92 10.33 16.93
C LEU A 247 9.55 10.03 16.31
N GLY A 248 9.18 8.76 16.19
CA GLY A 248 7.88 8.33 15.68
C GLY A 248 6.73 8.79 16.57
N ARG A 249 6.90 8.72 17.90
CA ARG A 249 5.90 9.22 18.86
C ARG A 249 5.83 10.74 18.92
N ALA A 250 6.94 11.44 18.73
CA ALA A 250 7.00 12.89 18.85
C ALA A 250 6.39 13.64 17.66
N SER A 251 6.44 13.05 16.45
CA SER A 251 6.06 13.71 15.20
C SER A 251 4.83 13.13 14.50
N GLY A 252 4.52 11.83 14.71
CA GLY A 252 3.45 11.14 13.98
C GLY A 252 3.68 11.03 12.46
N LEU A 253 4.88 11.37 11.98
CA LEU A 253 5.27 11.28 10.58
C LEU A 253 5.87 9.90 10.27
N GLY A 254 5.79 9.48 9.01
CA GLY A 254 6.63 8.37 8.55
C GLY A 254 6.33 6.98 9.13
N ALA A 255 5.11 6.75 9.59
CA ALA A 255 4.70 5.52 10.29
C ALA A 255 5.21 4.23 9.64
N ALA A 256 5.19 4.11 8.31
CA ALA A 256 5.68 2.92 7.61
C ALA A 256 7.18 2.68 7.81
N VAL A 257 8.02 3.67 7.46
CA VAL A 257 9.49 3.48 7.50
C VAL A 257 9.98 3.37 8.94
N LEU A 258 9.44 4.17 9.87
CA LEU A 258 9.82 4.10 11.28
C LEU A 258 9.35 2.80 11.94
N ALA A 259 8.16 2.28 11.61
CA ALA A 259 7.73 0.97 12.10
C ALA A 259 8.62 -0.15 11.56
N GLY A 260 9.00 -0.09 10.29
CA GLY A 260 9.93 -1.04 9.68
C GLY A 260 11.32 -0.99 10.35
N LEU A 261 11.92 0.19 10.45
CA LEU A 261 13.22 0.40 11.11
C LEU A 261 13.18 -0.03 12.58
N GLY A 262 12.10 0.30 13.30
CA GLY A 262 11.88 -0.12 14.68
C GLY A 262 11.79 -1.64 14.81
N LEU A 263 11.09 -2.33 13.90
CA LEU A 263 11.01 -3.78 13.93
C LEU A 263 12.36 -4.43 13.61
N VAL A 264 13.10 -3.95 12.61
CA VAL A 264 14.45 -4.42 12.29
C VAL A 264 15.39 -4.22 13.49
N ALA A 265 15.36 -3.04 14.11
CA ALA A 265 16.17 -2.76 15.29
C ALA A 265 15.78 -3.69 16.46
N ALA A 266 14.50 -3.89 16.74
CA ALA A 266 14.03 -4.78 17.80
C ALA A 266 14.46 -6.23 17.58
N VAL A 267 14.31 -6.76 16.35
CA VAL A 267 14.79 -8.11 16.01
C VAL A 267 16.30 -8.20 16.15
N THR A 268 17.04 -7.18 15.71
CA THR A 268 18.50 -7.13 15.82
C THR A 268 18.96 -7.11 17.28
N VAL A 269 18.25 -6.40 18.18
CA VAL A 269 18.50 -6.43 19.62
C VAL A 269 18.32 -7.83 20.16
N VAL A 270 17.20 -8.50 19.87
CA VAL A 270 16.93 -9.86 20.35
C VAL A 270 17.99 -10.85 19.81
N ALA A 271 18.29 -10.80 18.52
CA ALA A 271 19.29 -11.67 17.90
C ALA A 271 20.69 -11.45 18.49
N SER A 272 21.09 -10.20 18.68
CA SER A 272 22.39 -9.86 19.27
C SER A 272 22.47 -10.23 20.75
N ALA A 273 21.37 -10.14 21.49
CA ALA A 273 21.29 -10.60 22.88
C ALA A 273 21.44 -12.11 22.97
N LEU A 274 20.77 -12.86 22.09
CA LEU A 274 20.94 -14.31 22.01
C LEU A 274 22.41 -14.66 21.71
N PHE A 275 23.04 -14.01 20.72
CA PHE A 275 24.46 -14.22 20.43
C PHE A 275 25.39 -13.86 21.60
N ALA A 276 25.09 -12.79 22.34
CA ALA A 276 25.95 -12.31 23.42
C ALA A 276 25.84 -13.15 24.70
N TYR A 277 24.64 -13.65 25.02
CA TYR A 277 24.35 -14.30 26.31
C TYR A 277 24.14 -15.80 26.23
N THR A 278 24.07 -16.39 25.03
CA THR A 278 23.91 -17.84 24.86
C THR A 278 25.07 -18.44 24.06
N PRO A 279 25.54 -19.65 24.41
CA PRO A 279 26.60 -20.33 23.67
C PRO A 279 26.09 -21.00 22.38
N LEU A 280 25.06 -20.44 21.74
CA LEU A 280 24.46 -21.03 20.55
C LEU A 280 25.38 -20.90 19.33
N GLU A 281 25.61 -22.01 18.64
CA GLU A 281 26.41 -22.03 17.40
C GLU A 281 25.70 -21.29 16.25
N ARG A 282 26.48 -20.87 15.24
CA ARG A 282 26.02 -20.00 14.14
C ARG A 282 24.82 -20.49 13.32
N PRO A 283 24.48 -21.78 13.12
CA PRO A 283 23.24 -22.12 12.41
C PRO A 283 21.99 -21.93 13.28
N ALA A 284 22.12 -21.92 14.62
CA ALA A 284 20.97 -21.94 15.52
C ALA A 284 20.21 -20.62 15.56
N ILE A 285 20.92 -19.49 15.66
CA ILE A 285 20.30 -18.17 15.80
C ILE A 285 19.59 -17.72 14.51
N PRO A 286 20.19 -17.84 13.32
CA PRO A 286 19.49 -17.63 12.05
C PRO A 286 18.26 -18.52 11.88
N ALA A 287 18.31 -19.79 12.31
CA ALA A 287 17.16 -20.69 12.25
C ALA A 287 16.01 -20.24 13.18
N ILE A 288 16.34 -19.79 14.40
CA ILE A 288 15.39 -19.13 15.31
C ILE A 288 14.84 -17.84 14.67
N GLY A 289 15.69 -17.09 13.96
CA GLY A 289 15.32 -15.89 13.21
C GLY A 289 14.28 -16.16 12.12
N VAL A 290 14.43 -17.26 11.36
CA VAL A 290 13.42 -17.70 10.37
C VAL A 290 12.09 -18.01 11.06
N ILE A 291 12.09 -18.79 12.14
CA ILE A 291 10.87 -19.12 12.90
C ILE A 291 10.22 -17.83 13.43
N GLY A 292 11.02 -16.97 14.07
CA GLY A 292 10.57 -15.70 14.63
C GLY A 292 9.96 -14.79 13.57
N ALA A 293 10.57 -14.67 12.40
CA ALA A 293 10.06 -13.84 11.32
C ALA A 293 8.76 -14.38 10.71
N LEU A 294 8.60 -15.72 10.60
CA LEU A 294 7.33 -16.33 10.20
C LEU A 294 6.21 -16.07 11.23
N LEU A 295 6.53 -16.14 12.53
CA LEU A 295 5.57 -15.79 13.60
C LEU A 295 5.22 -14.31 13.58
N LEU A 296 6.21 -13.43 13.38
CA LEU A 296 6.00 -11.99 13.24
C LEU A 296 5.10 -11.67 12.04
N ALA A 297 5.26 -12.36 10.91
CA ALA A 297 4.36 -12.21 9.75
C ALA A 297 2.89 -12.54 10.06
N ASN A 298 2.65 -13.42 11.03
CA ASN A 298 1.30 -13.76 11.49
C ASN A 298 0.73 -12.71 12.46
N TRP A 299 1.56 -12.14 13.34
CA TRP A 299 1.11 -11.15 14.32
C TRP A 299 1.13 -9.69 13.85
N ALA A 300 1.82 -9.41 12.72
CA ALA A 300 2.00 -8.05 12.20
C ALA A 300 0.69 -7.27 12.01
N GLN A 301 -0.36 -7.92 11.53
CA GLN A 301 -1.68 -7.30 11.33
C GLN A 301 -2.29 -6.83 12.66
N GLY A 302 -2.28 -7.70 13.68
CA GLY A 302 -2.79 -7.37 15.01
C GLY A 302 -2.00 -6.23 15.65
N TRP A 303 -0.67 -6.25 15.52
CA TRP A 303 0.17 -5.16 16.04
C TRP A 303 -0.05 -3.83 15.31
N ALA A 304 -0.21 -3.84 13.98
CA ALA A 304 -0.49 -2.63 13.22
C ALA A 304 -1.82 -1.98 13.65
N LEU A 305 -2.87 -2.78 13.85
CA LEU A 305 -4.17 -2.30 14.37
C LEU A 305 -4.07 -1.77 15.80
N MET A 306 -3.35 -2.50 16.67
CA MET A 306 -3.13 -2.10 18.06
C MET A 306 -2.36 -0.78 18.15
N LEU A 307 -1.28 -0.62 17.39
CA LEU A 307 -0.47 0.61 17.37
C LEU A 307 -1.23 1.79 16.75
N ALA A 308 -2.10 1.53 15.76
CA ALA A 308 -2.99 2.54 15.18
C ALA A 308 -4.18 2.88 16.08
N ARG A 309 -4.36 2.18 17.21
CA ARG A 309 -5.48 2.35 18.16
C ARG A 309 -6.84 2.21 17.48
N VAL A 310 -6.94 1.26 16.54
CA VAL A 310 -8.22 0.80 16.02
C VAL A 310 -8.84 -0.03 17.13
N ARG A 311 -9.97 0.43 17.67
CA ARG A 311 -10.68 -0.31 18.72
C ARG A 311 -11.50 -1.39 18.03
N PRO A 312 -11.42 -2.65 18.47
CA PRO A 312 -12.38 -3.66 18.04
C PRO A 312 -13.75 -3.31 18.62
N ASP A 313 -14.80 -3.53 17.84
CA ASP A 313 -16.17 -3.30 18.29
C ASP A 313 -16.47 -4.27 19.44
N THR A 314 -16.91 -3.71 20.57
CA THR A 314 -17.34 -4.51 21.71
C THR A 314 -18.75 -4.99 21.45
N LEU A 315 -18.90 -6.25 21.07
CA LEU A 315 -20.21 -6.88 21.03
C LEU A 315 -20.64 -7.23 22.47
N PRO A 316 -21.85 -6.85 22.89
CA PRO A 316 -22.38 -7.25 24.19
C PRO A 316 -22.53 -8.79 24.25
N PRO A 317 -22.27 -9.42 25.40
CA PRO A 317 -22.46 -10.85 25.56
C PRO A 317 -23.95 -11.22 25.38
N PRO A 318 -24.25 -12.42 24.85
CA PRO A 318 -25.63 -12.81 24.57
C PRO A 318 -26.51 -12.78 25.83
N GLY A 319 -27.60 -12.01 25.80
CA GLY A 319 -28.61 -11.96 26.87
C GLY A 319 -28.48 -10.78 27.85
N GLU A 320 -27.52 -9.88 27.67
CA GLU A 320 -27.44 -8.63 28.42
C GLU A 320 -28.31 -7.54 27.75
N ASP A 321 -29.07 -6.78 28.54
CA ASP A 321 -29.86 -5.66 28.02
C ASP A 321 -28.89 -4.59 27.51
N ILE A 322 -29.04 -4.24 26.24
CA ILE A 322 -28.23 -3.24 25.57
C ILE A 322 -28.59 -1.88 26.17
N ASP A 323 -27.68 -1.29 26.96
CA ASP A 323 -27.85 0.10 27.41
C ASP A 323 -27.83 1.00 26.17
N ARG A 324 -28.91 1.77 25.96
CA ARG A 324 -29.06 2.63 24.78
C ARG A 324 -27.94 3.68 24.70
N ASN A 325 -27.34 4.03 25.85
CA ASN A 325 -26.19 4.94 25.92
C ASN A 325 -24.87 4.29 25.46
N GLU A 326 -24.72 2.97 25.57
CA GLU A 326 -23.56 2.23 25.04
C GLU A 326 -23.76 1.90 23.56
N LEU A 327 -25.01 1.74 23.13
CA LEU A 327 -25.36 1.58 21.72
C LEU A 327 -25.02 2.82 20.90
N ASP A 328 -25.09 4.03 21.46
CA ASP A 328 -24.72 5.28 20.78
C ASP A 328 -23.24 5.31 20.32
N ALA A 329 -22.37 4.53 20.98
CA ALA A 329 -20.96 4.39 20.64
C ALA A 329 -20.62 3.17 19.76
N ALA A 330 -21.57 2.24 19.56
CA ALA A 330 -21.36 0.98 18.84
C ALA A 330 -22.27 0.80 17.61
N TYR A 331 -23.49 1.33 17.66
CA TYR A 331 -24.48 1.43 16.59
C TYR A 331 -25.37 2.65 16.89
N HIS A 332 -25.01 3.84 16.40
CA HIS A 332 -25.88 5.01 16.49
C HIS A 332 -27.20 4.70 15.76
N VAL A 333 -28.25 4.36 16.52
CA VAL A 333 -29.59 4.08 15.98
C VAL A 333 -30.17 5.41 15.55
N ASP A 334 -30.54 5.52 14.28
CA ASP A 334 -31.25 6.67 13.71
C ASP A 334 -32.53 6.97 14.48
N THR A 335 -32.47 7.86 15.46
CA THR A 335 -33.63 8.63 15.91
C THR A 335 -33.78 9.82 14.98
N PHE A 336 -34.84 9.78 14.16
CA PHE A 336 -35.20 10.72 13.09
C PHE A 336 -35.42 12.20 13.50
N ASP A 337 -34.96 12.66 14.67
CA ASP A 337 -35.30 13.99 15.20
C ASP A 337 -34.28 15.09 14.86
N ASP A 338 -33.08 14.79 14.34
CA ASP A 338 -32.14 15.81 13.85
C ASP A 338 -31.14 15.24 12.80
N GLU A 339 -31.51 15.28 11.52
CA GLU A 339 -30.66 14.79 10.41
C GLU A 339 -29.33 15.56 10.28
N THR A 340 -29.30 16.86 10.61
CA THR A 340 -28.12 17.70 10.34
C THR A 340 -26.96 17.53 11.34
N THR A 341 -27.25 17.23 12.61
CA THR A 341 -26.23 17.08 13.66
C THR A 341 -25.63 15.67 13.67
N THR A 342 -26.45 14.66 13.33
CA THR A 342 -26.05 13.25 13.23
C THR A 342 -25.16 12.99 12.01
N GLU A 343 -25.40 13.64 10.87
CA GLU A 343 -24.53 13.56 9.69
C GLU A 343 -23.13 14.16 9.92
N LEU A 344 -23.03 15.29 10.63
CA LEU A 344 -21.75 15.91 10.96
C LEU A 344 -20.93 15.06 11.94
N ALA A 345 -21.58 14.45 12.94
CA ALA A 345 -20.94 13.52 13.87
C ALA A 345 -20.42 12.27 13.14
N ARG A 346 -21.23 11.68 12.24
CA ARG A 346 -20.82 10.55 11.37
C ARG A 346 -19.66 10.92 10.46
N ALA A 347 -19.71 12.09 9.83
CA ALA A 347 -18.61 12.56 8.97
C ALA A 347 -17.30 12.70 9.78
N GLN A 348 -17.36 13.25 11.00
CA GLN A 348 -16.20 13.37 11.87
C GLN A 348 -15.67 12.01 12.35
N GLU A 349 -16.53 11.08 12.75
CA GLU A 349 -16.12 9.73 13.16
C GLU A 349 -15.52 8.94 12.00
N ASN A 350 -16.17 8.97 10.84
CA ASN A 350 -15.69 8.34 9.61
C ASN A 350 -14.31 8.87 9.21
N THR A 351 -14.08 10.20 9.30
CA THR A 351 -12.74 10.77 9.02
C THR A 351 -11.69 10.35 10.05
N GLY A 352 -12.08 10.13 11.31
CA GLY A 352 -11.21 9.61 12.36
C GLY A 352 -10.80 8.15 12.13
N LEU A 353 -11.78 7.29 11.80
CA LEU A 353 -11.56 5.90 11.43
C LEU A 353 -10.70 5.79 10.17
N GLU A 354 -10.97 6.59 9.15
CA GLU A 354 -10.20 6.61 7.90
C GLU A 354 -8.72 6.97 8.15
N ARG A 355 -8.44 7.94 9.04
CA ARG A 355 -7.07 8.29 9.44
C ARG A 355 -6.37 7.16 10.20
N LYS A 356 -7.07 6.48 11.10
CA LYS A 356 -6.52 5.32 11.85
C LYS A 356 -6.27 4.13 10.91
N ALA A 357 -7.21 3.83 10.01
CA ALA A 357 -7.07 2.78 9.00
C ALA A 357 -5.88 3.06 8.07
N ARG A 358 -5.74 4.29 7.57
CA ARG A 358 -4.57 4.69 6.76
C ARG A 358 -3.24 4.56 7.54
N THR A 359 -3.26 4.84 8.83
CA THR A 359 -2.08 4.69 9.68
C THR A 359 -1.74 3.22 9.91
N ALA A 360 -2.74 2.37 10.19
CA ALA A 360 -2.59 0.93 10.33
C ALA A 360 -2.02 0.30 9.05
N ALA A 361 -2.54 0.67 7.89
CA ALA A 361 -2.03 0.20 6.60
C ALA A 361 -0.56 0.58 6.39
N LYS A 362 -0.17 1.82 6.72
CA LYS A 362 1.23 2.26 6.66
C LYS A 362 2.13 1.47 7.60
N LEU A 363 1.72 1.29 8.86
CA LEU A 363 2.46 0.50 9.84
C LEU A 363 2.66 -0.94 9.36
N LEU A 364 1.60 -1.56 8.82
CA LEU A 364 1.62 -2.91 8.28
C LEU A 364 2.61 -3.05 7.12
N THR A 365 2.62 -2.09 6.18
CA THR A 365 3.60 -2.06 5.09
C THR A 365 5.03 -1.99 5.63
N GLY A 366 5.27 -1.16 6.64
CA GLY A 366 6.56 -1.07 7.33
C GLY A 366 7.00 -2.41 7.94
N PHE A 367 6.10 -3.05 8.67
CA PHE A 367 6.36 -4.35 9.30
C PHE A 367 6.63 -5.45 8.27
N TYR A 368 5.84 -5.54 7.20
CA TYR A 368 6.09 -6.58 6.19
C TYR A 368 7.38 -6.37 5.42
N VAL A 369 7.77 -5.13 5.11
CA VAL A 369 9.10 -4.85 4.53
C VAL A 369 10.21 -5.29 5.47
N ALA A 370 10.10 -4.99 6.77
CA ALA A 370 11.07 -5.41 7.78
C ALA A 370 11.12 -6.94 7.94
N ILE A 371 9.98 -7.60 8.06
CA ILE A 371 9.87 -9.06 8.23
C ILE A 371 10.43 -9.79 7.01
N ALA A 372 10.11 -9.31 5.80
CA ALA A 372 10.66 -9.85 4.57
C ALA A 372 12.19 -9.71 4.51
N GLY A 373 12.73 -8.56 4.92
CA GLY A 373 14.17 -8.35 5.05
C GLY A 373 14.83 -9.29 6.07
N VAL A 374 14.21 -9.45 7.26
CA VAL A 374 14.68 -10.38 8.29
C VAL A 374 14.64 -11.82 7.77
N LEU A 375 13.58 -12.24 7.08
CA LEU A 375 13.50 -13.57 6.47
C LEU A 375 14.64 -13.81 5.48
N VAL A 376 14.96 -12.83 4.63
CA VAL A 376 16.08 -12.93 3.69
C VAL A 376 17.40 -13.09 4.42
N VAL A 377 17.70 -12.21 5.37
CA VAL A 377 18.95 -12.24 6.13
C VAL A 377 19.07 -13.54 6.93
N SER A 378 18.02 -13.94 7.65
CA SER A 378 18.01 -15.18 8.42
C SER A 378 18.17 -16.41 7.52
N ALA A 379 17.39 -16.54 6.44
CA ALA A 379 17.47 -17.70 5.55
C ALA A 379 18.85 -17.84 4.87
N LEU A 380 19.51 -16.73 4.54
CA LEU A 380 20.85 -16.76 3.93
C LEU A 380 21.95 -17.01 4.96
N THR A 381 21.81 -16.48 6.18
CA THR A 381 22.81 -16.68 7.26
C THR A 381 22.70 -18.05 7.94
N VAL A 382 21.58 -18.77 7.79
CA VAL A 382 21.46 -20.19 8.19
C VAL A 382 22.46 -21.07 7.44
N LEU A 383 22.82 -20.72 6.20
CA LEU A 383 23.67 -21.54 5.33
C LEU A 383 25.14 -21.44 5.76
N VAL A 384 25.67 -22.50 6.34
CA VAL A 384 27.08 -22.64 6.69
C VAL A 384 27.72 -23.73 5.82
N PRO A 385 28.49 -23.36 4.77
CA PRO A 385 29.13 -24.33 3.89
C PRO A 385 29.94 -25.37 4.68
N HIS A 386 29.85 -26.63 4.28
CA HIS A 386 30.55 -27.77 4.90
C HIS A 386 30.11 -28.11 6.35
N SER A 387 29.00 -27.55 6.82
CA SER A 387 28.33 -27.97 8.06
C SER A 387 27.78 -29.40 7.94
N HIS A 388 27.75 -30.15 9.05
CA HIS A 388 27.13 -31.49 9.10
C HIS A 388 25.64 -31.45 8.68
N TYR A 389 24.95 -30.33 8.91
CA TYR A 389 23.53 -30.15 8.58
C TYR A 389 23.30 -29.29 7.32
N PHE A 390 24.34 -29.05 6.51
CA PHE A 390 24.29 -28.14 5.36
C PHE A 390 23.11 -28.41 4.41
N TRP A 391 22.79 -29.67 4.12
CA TRP A 391 21.64 -30.01 3.29
C TRP A 391 20.29 -29.68 3.92
N GLY A 392 20.19 -29.76 5.26
CA GLY A 392 19.00 -29.27 5.98
C GLY A 392 18.85 -27.76 5.88
N GLU A 393 19.96 -27.03 6.02
CA GLU A 393 20.02 -25.57 5.88
C GLU A 393 19.61 -25.11 4.46
N VAL A 394 20.06 -25.83 3.42
CA VAL A 394 19.65 -25.62 2.02
C VAL A 394 18.15 -25.82 1.82
N VAL A 395 17.59 -26.89 2.41
CA VAL A 395 16.14 -27.15 2.33
C VAL A 395 15.34 -26.07 3.05
N ILE A 396 15.80 -25.59 4.21
CA ILE A 396 15.17 -24.47 4.93
C ILE A 396 15.13 -23.22 4.02
N ALA A 397 16.26 -22.81 3.44
CA ALA A 397 16.31 -21.62 2.58
C ALA A 397 15.41 -21.77 1.34
N ALA A 398 15.41 -22.96 0.70
CA ALA A 398 14.54 -23.25 -0.44
C ALA A 398 13.05 -23.19 -0.05
N LEU A 399 12.66 -23.77 1.09
CA LEU A 399 11.29 -23.71 1.58
C LEU A 399 10.87 -22.30 1.99
N VAL A 400 11.75 -21.51 2.60
CA VAL A 400 11.46 -20.09 2.94
C VAL A 400 11.20 -19.29 1.67
N SER A 401 11.98 -19.51 0.60
CA SER A 401 11.75 -18.89 -0.69
C SER A 401 10.34 -19.23 -1.25
N VAL A 402 9.96 -20.50 -1.20
CA VAL A 402 8.62 -20.97 -1.62
C VAL A 402 7.52 -20.36 -0.74
N VAL A 403 7.69 -20.37 0.59
CA VAL A 403 6.73 -19.78 1.54
C VAL A 403 6.52 -18.30 1.26
N CYS A 404 7.58 -17.55 0.96
CA CYS A 404 7.46 -16.12 0.62
C CYS A 404 6.61 -15.90 -0.64
N VAL A 405 6.78 -16.72 -1.68
CA VAL A 405 5.96 -16.64 -2.91
C VAL A 405 4.50 -17.01 -2.62
N LEU A 406 4.26 -18.07 -1.86
CA LEU A 406 2.91 -18.50 -1.48
C LEU A 406 2.20 -17.44 -0.63
N ARG A 407 2.93 -16.85 0.32
CA ARG A 407 2.44 -15.76 1.18
C ARG A 407 2.13 -14.49 0.40
N GLY A 408 2.97 -14.13 -0.57
CA GLY A 408 2.72 -12.97 -1.44
C GLY A 408 1.38 -13.08 -2.19
N ARG A 409 0.93 -14.30 -2.47
CA ARG A 409 -0.34 -14.56 -3.16
C ARG A 409 -1.58 -14.45 -2.26
N THR A 410 -1.42 -14.62 -0.94
CA THR A 410 -2.54 -14.56 0.02
C THR A 410 -2.80 -13.14 0.55
N LEU A 411 -1.90 -12.20 0.26
CA LEU A 411 -2.00 -10.81 0.70
C LEU A 411 -2.77 -9.97 -0.32
N ASP A 412 -3.77 -9.22 0.15
CA ASP A 412 -4.63 -8.39 -0.71
C ASP A 412 -3.92 -7.13 -1.25
N ASP A 413 -2.96 -6.59 -0.49
CA ASP A 413 -2.22 -5.39 -0.89
C ASP A 413 -1.07 -5.75 -1.86
N ARG A 414 -1.07 -5.10 -3.03
CA ARG A 414 -0.03 -5.20 -4.06
C ARG A 414 1.38 -4.96 -3.51
N VAL A 415 1.54 -4.05 -2.55
CA VAL A 415 2.85 -3.69 -2.01
C VAL A 415 3.37 -4.85 -1.17
N HIS A 416 2.54 -5.43 -0.31
CA HIS A 416 2.94 -6.55 0.54
C HIS A 416 3.22 -7.80 -0.30
N ALA A 417 2.37 -8.07 -1.29
CA ALA A 417 2.56 -9.16 -2.25
C ALA A 417 3.91 -9.03 -2.98
N THR A 418 4.23 -7.84 -3.49
CA THR A 418 5.49 -7.57 -4.20
C THR A 418 6.70 -7.74 -3.28
N VAL A 419 6.62 -7.25 -2.04
CA VAL A 419 7.70 -7.34 -1.05
C VAL A 419 8.06 -8.79 -0.72
N PHE A 420 7.05 -9.64 -0.45
CA PHE A 420 7.30 -11.05 -0.18
C PHE A 420 7.79 -11.81 -1.42
N PHE A 421 7.28 -11.47 -2.62
CA PHE A 421 7.78 -12.06 -3.85
C PHE A 421 9.27 -11.74 -4.09
N VAL A 422 9.66 -10.47 -3.93
CA VAL A 422 11.07 -10.05 -4.05
C VAL A 422 11.93 -10.72 -2.98
N ALA A 423 11.45 -10.84 -1.74
CA ALA A 423 12.16 -11.56 -0.69
C ALA A 423 12.38 -13.04 -1.04
N GLY A 424 11.36 -13.73 -1.55
CA GLY A 424 11.49 -15.11 -2.02
C GLY A 424 12.52 -15.25 -3.13
N PHE A 425 12.54 -14.31 -4.09
CA PHE A 425 13.54 -14.26 -5.15
C PHE A 425 14.95 -14.01 -4.61
N LEU A 426 15.13 -13.06 -3.68
CA LEU A 426 16.43 -12.77 -3.06
C LEU A 426 16.98 -13.98 -2.28
N VAL A 427 16.12 -14.72 -1.57
CA VAL A 427 16.53 -15.97 -0.90
C VAL A 427 16.97 -17.01 -1.92
N ALA A 428 16.21 -17.21 -3.00
CA ALA A 428 16.58 -18.18 -4.06
C ALA A 428 17.90 -17.79 -4.75
N ALA A 429 18.09 -16.51 -5.06
CA ALA A 429 19.30 -16.00 -5.69
C ALA A 429 20.51 -16.11 -4.75
N GLY A 430 20.36 -15.72 -3.48
CA GLY A 430 21.42 -15.85 -2.48
C GLY A 430 21.79 -17.32 -2.20
N LEU A 431 20.79 -18.21 -2.14
CA LEU A 431 21.00 -19.65 -2.01
C LEU A 431 21.81 -20.20 -3.19
N ALA A 432 21.50 -19.78 -4.42
CA ALA A 432 22.26 -20.17 -5.61
C ALA A 432 23.73 -19.74 -5.51
N VAL A 433 23.99 -18.50 -5.11
CA VAL A 433 25.36 -17.98 -4.93
C VAL A 433 26.12 -18.80 -3.89
N ILE A 434 25.52 -19.06 -2.72
CA ILE A 434 26.16 -19.81 -1.63
C ILE A 434 26.42 -21.27 -2.06
N LEU A 435 25.45 -21.93 -2.71
CA LEU A 435 25.60 -23.31 -3.20
C LEU A 435 26.74 -23.45 -4.21
N VAL A 436 26.91 -22.50 -5.14
CA VAL A 436 28.02 -22.53 -6.11
C VAL A 436 29.38 -22.47 -5.40
N THR A 437 29.48 -21.69 -4.32
CA THR A 437 30.73 -21.59 -3.53
C THR A 437 30.97 -22.78 -2.61
N ALA A 438 29.93 -23.52 -2.24
CA ALA A 438 29.99 -24.63 -1.29
C ALA A 438 30.36 -25.98 -1.92
N VAL A 439 30.38 -26.08 -3.25
CA VAL A 439 30.62 -27.34 -3.97
C VAL A 439 32.01 -27.31 -4.62
N ASP A 440 32.78 -28.38 -4.44
CA ASP A 440 34.18 -28.44 -4.90
C ASP A 440 34.34 -28.84 -6.38
N SER A 441 33.45 -29.69 -6.92
CA SER A 441 33.60 -30.19 -8.29
C SER A 441 33.02 -29.25 -9.34
N ASP A 442 33.76 -29.02 -10.44
CA ASP A 442 33.34 -28.14 -11.54
C ASP A 442 32.03 -28.59 -12.20
N LEU A 443 31.82 -29.90 -12.34
CA LEU A 443 30.59 -30.46 -12.91
C LEU A 443 29.38 -30.17 -12.01
N ALA A 444 29.53 -30.31 -10.68
CA ALA A 444 28.44 -30.01 -9.76
C ALA A 444 28.19 -28.50 -9.64
N ARG A 445 29.22 -27.65 -9.77
CA ARG A 445 29.03 -26.18 -9.90
C ARG A 445 28.20 -25.85 -11.14
N LEU A 446 28.50 -26.45 -12.29
CA LEU A 446 27.71 -26.26 -13.51
C LEU A 446 26.26 -26.70 -13.30
N ALA A 447 26.05 -27.86 -12.68
CA ALA A 447 24.71 -28.36 -12.37
C ALA A 447 23.92 -27.40 -11.46
N VAL A 448 24.55 -26.89 -10.39
CA VAL A 448 23.94 -25.88 -9.51
C VAL A 448 23.59 -24.61 -10.29
N ILE A 449 24.50 -24.09 -11.13
CA ILE A 449 24.24 -22.90 -11.95
C ILE A 449 23.03 -23.11 -12.86
N VAL A 450 22.96 -24.24 -13.56
CA VAL A 450 21.85 -24.53 -14.48
C VAL A 450 20.53 -24.69 -13.72
N VAL A 451 20.50 -25.46 -12.63
CA VAL A 451 19.29 -25.68 -11.83
C VAL A 451 18.81 -24.38 -11.19
N SER A 452 19.72 -23.59 -10.63
CA SER A 452 19.39 -22.29 -10.05
C SER A 452 18.94 -21.28 -11.11
N ALA A 453 19.55 -21.27 -12.30
CA ALA A 453 19.10 -20.41 -13.40
C ALA A 453 17.68 -20.78 -13.85
N ILE A 454 17.36 -22.07 -13.96
CA ILE A 454 16.00 -22.53 -14.26
C ILE A 454 15.02 -22.10 -13.15
N ALA A 455 15.40 -22.26 -11.88
CA ALA A 455 14.56 -21.85 -10.76
C ALA A 455 14.29 -20.32 -10.79
N LEU A 456 15.31 -19.49 -11.00
CA LEU A 456 15.17 -18.04 -11.11
C LEU A 456 14.38 -17.62 -12.34
N ALA A 457 14.56 -18.31 -13.47
CA ALA A 457 13.73 -18.10 -14.65
C ALA A 457 12.26 -18.45 -14.39
N ALA A 458 11.97 -19.48 -13.59
CA ALA A 458 10.61 -19.84 -13.19
C ALA A 458 9.94 -18.75 -12.33
N PHE A 459 10.69 -18.03 -11.49
CA PHE A 459 10.18 -16.83 -10.81
C PHE A 459 9.74 -15.76 -11.83
N GLY A 460 10.60 -15.47 -12.81
CA GLY A 460 10.32 -14.47 -13.85
C GLY A 460 9.11 -14.84 -14.72
N THR A 461 9.06 -16.08 -15.22
CA THR A 461 7.93 -16.55 -16.04
C THR A 461 6.65 -16.66 -15.21
N GLY A 462 6.72 -17.09 -13.96
CA GLY A 462 5.59 -17.12 -13.04
C GLY A 462 4.98 -15.73 -12.82
N ALA A 463 5.80 -14.70 -12.64
CA ALA A 463 5.34 -13.32 -12.52
C ALA A 463 4.67 -12.80 -13.80
N LEU A 464 5.24 -13.11 -14.97
CA LEU A 464 4.66 -12.71 -16.27
C LEU A 464 3.31 -13.40 -16.53
N LEU A 465 3.20 -14.71 -16.24
CA LEU A 465 1.95 -15.45 -16.39
C LEU A 465 0.85 -14.95 -15.46
N LEU A 466 1.21 -14.49 -14.26
CA LEU A 466 0.27 -13.84 -13.34
C LEU A 466 -0.17 -12.47 -13.86
N ALA A 467 0.75 -11.68 -14.42
CA ALA A 467 0.44 -10.37 -15.01
C ALA A 467 -0.56 -10.51 -16.17
N ASP A 468 -0.33 -11.47 -17.07
CA ASP A 468 -1.22 -11.72 -18.21
C ASP A 468 -2.63 -12.08 -17.74
N ARG A 469 -2.78 -12.95 -16.73
CA ARG A 469 -4.10 -13.35 -16.20
C ARG A 469 -4.84 -12.25 -15.45
N VAL A 470 -4.14 -11.31 -14.83
CA VAL A 470 -4.76 -10.15 -14.15
C VAL A 470 -5.14 -9.07 -15.17
N SER A 471 -4.38 -8.94 -16.26
CA SER A 471 -4.64 -7.97 -17.33
C SER A 471 -5.76 -8.37 -18.28
N THR A 472 -6.13 -9.65 -18.33
CA THR A 472 -7.27 -10.12 -19.12
C THR A 472 -8.60 -9.78 -18.45
N ASP A 473 -9.15 -8.65 -18.91
CA ASP A 473 -10.58 -8.31 -19.02
C ASP A 473 -11.23 -7.47 -17.89
N PRO A 474 -11.59 -6.19 -18.15
CA PRO A 474 -12.44 -5.37 -17.28
C PRO A 474 -13.82 -5.97 -17.01
N ALA A 475 -14.21 -7.01 -17.76
CA ALA A 475 -15.50 -7.69 -17.63
C ALA A 475 -15.51 -8.88 -16.65
N GLY A 476 -14.48 -9.08 -15.82
CA GLY A 476 -14.59 -9.97 -14.64
C GLY A 476 -14.65 -11.48 -14.90
N HIS A 477 -14.26 -11.95 -16.09
CA HIS A 477 -14.30 -13.38 -16.45
C HIS A 477 -12.99 -14.14 -16.22
N GLY A 478 -12.07 -13.60 -15.40
CA GLY A 478 -10.90 -14.34 -14.96
C GLY A 478 -11.34 -15.64 -14.31
N ARG A 479 -11.16 -16.78 -15.00
CA ARG A 479 -11.57 -18.09 -14.49
C ARG A 479 -10.93 -18.27 -13.10
N PRO A 480 -11.72 -18.26 -12.00
CA PRO A 480 -11.15 -18.45 -10.69
C PRO A 480 -10.46 -19.82 -10.70
N LEU A 481 -9.22 -19.87 -10.18
CA LEU A 481 -8.57 -21.14 -9.90
C LEU A 481 -9.58 -21.99 -9.14
N SER A 482 -9.81 -23.22 -9.59
CA SER A 482 -10.82 -24.09 -8.97
C SER A 482 -10.60 -24.12 -7.45
N ALA A 483 -11.67 -24.01 -6.66
CA ALA A 483 -11.58 -23.94 -5.20
C ALA A 483 -10.73 -25.09 -4.60
N ARG A 484 -10.69 -26.24 -5.29
CA ARG A 484 -9.84 -27.39 -4.96
C ARG A 484 -8.34 -27.11 -5.11
N LEU A 485 -7.93 -26.44 -6.19
CA LEU A 485 -6.53 -26.08 -6.40
C LEU A 485 -6.09 -25.00 -5.42
N MET A 486 -6.97 -24.04 -5.13
CA MET A 486 -6.75 -23.02 -4.09
C MET A 486 -6.50 -23.67 -2.72
N GLY A 487 -7.36 -24.61 -2.31
CA GLY A 487 -7.19 -25.35 -1.05
C GLY A 487 -5.91 -26.18 -0.99
N ARG A 488 -5.48 -26.81 -2.11
CA ARG A 488 -4.21 -27.55 -2.16
C ARG A 488 -2.98 -26.64 -1.99
N ILE A 489 -3.02 -25.45 -2.58
CA ILE A 489 -1.92 -24.47 -2.46
C ILE A 489 -1.85 -23.95 -1.03
N GLU A 490 -2.99 -23.61 -0.42
CA GLU A 490 -3.05 -23.16 0.98
C GLU A 490 -2.56 -24.25 1.96
N PHE A 491 -2.95 -25.50 1.73
CA PHE A 491 -2.42 -26.63 2.50
C PHE A 491 -0.91 -26.79 2.30
N GLY A 492 -0.43 -26.63 1.06
CA GLY A 492 1.00 -26.64 0.74
C GLY A 492 1.79 -25.56 1.46
N GLU A 493 1.25 -24.34 1.58
CA GLU A 493 1.86 -23.24 2.34
C GLU A 493 1.99 -23.62 3.82
N LYS A 494 0.90 -24.07 4.45
CA LYS A 494 0.90 -24.46 5.87
C LYS A 494 1.85 -25.63 6.14
N PHE A 495 1.89 -26.60 5.24
CA PHE A 495 2.83 -27.72 5.31
C PHE A 495 4.27 -27.27 5.17
N ALA A 496 4.57 -26.36 4.24
CA ALA A 496 5.91 -25.81 4.06
C ALA A 496 6.36 -25.02 5.30
N ILE A 497 5.49 -24.19 5.89
CA ILE A 497 5.75 -23.50 7.16
C ILE A 497 6.06 -24.50 8.28
N PHE A 498 5.23 -25.54 8.42
CA PHE A 498 5.46 -26.59 9.41
C PHE A 498 6.81 -27.31 9.20
N ALA A 499 7.13 -27.67 7.97
CA ALA A 499 8.39 -28.32 7.61
C ALA A 499 9.60 -27.41 7.91
N VAL A 500 9.52 -26.11 7.59
CA VAL A 500 10.57 -25.13 7.93
C VAL A 500 10.80 -25.08 9.43
N VAL A 501 9.74 -25.01 10.24
CA VAL A 501 9.87 -24.96 11.71
C VAL A 501 10.51 -26.24 12.24
N MET A 502 10.06 -27.42 11.77
CA MET A 502 10.64 -28.70 12.20
C MET A 502 12.11 -28.84 11.80
N LEU A 503 12.47 -28.45 10.58
CA LEU A 503 13.86 -28.48 10.10
C LEU A 503 14.72 -27.48 10.87
N ALA A 504 14.22 -26.27 11.14
CA ALA A 504 14.93 -25.27 11.92
C ALA A 504 15.22 -25.74 13.36
N LEU A 505 14.26 -26.43 14.00
CA LEU A 505 14.46 -27.07 15.31
C LEU A 505 15.46 -28.24 15.26
N TRP A 506 15.55 -28.91 14.12
CA TRP A 506 16.53 -29.97 13.91
C TRP A 506 17.94 -29.41 13.72
N THR A 507 18.10 -28.37 12.90
CA THR A 507 19.40 -27.71 12.67
C THR A 507 19.95 -27.00 13.92
N THR A 508 19.07 -26.57 14.84
CA THR A 508 19.46 -26.00 16.15
C THR A 508 19.86 -27.06 17.19
N ARG A 509 19.88 -28.36 16.83
CA ARG A 509 20.18 -29.49 17.72
C ARG A 509 19.25 -29.68 18.91
N VAL A 510 18.06 -29.06 18.92
CA VAL A 510 17.09 -29.20 20.03
C VAL A 510 16.68 -30.65 20.25
N PHE A 511 16.46 -31.42 19.18
CA PHE A 511 16.12 -32.84 19.30
C PHE A 511 17.28 -33.70 19.85
N ALA A 512 18.52 -33.34 19.54
CA ALA A 512 19.69 -34.03 20.09
C ALA A 512 19.81 -33.75 21.58
N PHE A 513 19.62 -32.50 22.00
CA PHE A 513 19.59 -32.10 23.40
C PHE A 513 18.49 -32.80 24.20
N MET A 514 17.26 -32.88 23.67
CA MET A 514 16.17 -33.61 24.35
C MET A 514 16.48 -35.11 24.48
N ARG A 515 17.11 -35.72 23.46
CA ARG A 515 17.52 -37.13 23.51
C ARG A 515 18.62 -37.38 24.55
N GLU A 516 19.52 -36.42 24.76
CA GLU A 516 20.61 -36.53 25.74
C GLU A 516 20.14 -36.26 27.18
N LEU A 517 19.14 -35.39 27.37
CA LEU A 517 18.48 -35.15 28.65
C LEU A 517 17.76 -36.38 29.22
N ASP A 518 17.21 -37.24 28.35
CA ASP A 518 16.37 -38.37 28.75
C ASP A 518 17.17 -39.59 29.29
N LEU A 519 18.51 -39.49 29.35
CA LEU A 519 19.38 -40.61 29.76
C LEU A 519 20.15 -40.38 31.07
N SER A 520 20.09 -39.18 31.66
CA SER A 520 20.81 -38.87 32.90
C SER A 520 19.95 -38.88 34.16
N PHE A 521 18.61 -38.88 34.04
CA PHE A 521 17.69 -38.89 35.19
C PHE A 521 17.16 -40.29 35.57
N LEU A 522 17.48 -41.31 34.77
CA LEU A 522 17.05 -42.72 34.95
C LEU A 522 18.22 -43.68 35.27
N LYS A 523 19.40 -43.15 35.61
CA LYS A 523 20.50 -43.88 36.23
C LYS A 523 20.78 -43.27 37.59
#